data_AF-A0A091QQR0-F1
#
_entry.id   AF-A0A091QQR0-F1
#
_cell.length_a   1.000
_cell.length_b   1.000
_cell.length_c   1.000
_cell.angle_alpha   90.00
_cell.angle_beta   90.00
_cell.angle_gamma   90.00
#
_symmetry.space_group_name_H-M   'P 1'
#
loop_
_entity.id
_entity.type
_entity.pdbx_description
1 polymer ?
#
loop_
_entity_poly.entity_id
_entity_poly.type
_entity_poly.pdbx_seq_one_letter_code
_entity_poly.pdbx_strand_id
1 'polypeptide(L)'
;VTAALKTLQEKIYRLELEKSQAEDNLCSLSVAAAQYKKALEHESYKKNIAHQELMQPRKDVRTQLNAAQSRCSLLEKQLAYMRKMVSSVQLEKQMVLEQQAQLQKEEDQNWLKLHTKLEKLEVLEKVCHKLTPTQRIAEDKIKHLEAKLCKEEHERKLIQDKTAQLQTGFEINRILMSSVTPQNEPKKENGKKKKTKKRNPAMRKTHLSQLHIKAGELPFVAGKSVSSSHSVSANVQRCSALSKAVSSCSTSPAATRSLSDLLLAIQDELGQMSFEYQELLKQIQETQDSRNCEDLEQELDCLLKRMEIKGEQIFKLKKHQAAVQRLKRKIQKLKQGTAHVKLKRGDQKEAKKITVTVRESMSKSCPGQKSRSSLQLLKNVQKLQSTLKKDDIMWE
;
A
#
# COMPACT_ATOMS: atom_id res chain seq x y z
N VAL A 1 6.75 -136.22 -55.94
CA VAL A 1 7.48 -134.98 -56.38
C VAL A 1 6.58 -134.02 -57.15
N THR A 2 5.87 -134.47 -58.18
CA THR A 2 4.98 -133.63 -59.02
C THR A 2 3.80 -132.98 -58.27
N ALA A 3 3.16 -133.67 -57.31
CA ALA A 3 2.04 -133.12 -56.53
C ALA A 3 2.45 -131.99 -55.56
N ALA A 4 3.63 -132.09 -54.94
CA ALA A 4 4.14 -131.06 -54.03
C ALA A 4 4.52 -129.77 -54.78
N LEU A 5 5.05 -129.89 -56.00
CA LEU A 5 5.40 -128.75 -56.84
C LEU A 5 4.16 -127.99 -57.33
N LYS A 6 3.08 -128.70 -57.71
CA LYS A 6 1.79 -128.08 -58.03
C LYS A 6 1.17 -127.36 -56.83
N THR A 7 1.27 -127.94 -55.64
CA THR A 7 0.78 -127.32 -54.39
C THR A 7 1.57 -126.04 -54.05
N LEU A 8 2.89 -126.06 -54.29
CA LEU A 8 3.74 -124.89 -54.09
C LEU A 8 3.41 -123.77 -55.09
N GLN A 9 3.22 -124.10 -56.38
CA GLN A 9 2.83 -123.14 -57.42
C GLN A 9 1.48 -122.47 -57.12
N GLU A 10 0.48 -123.25 -56.70
CA GLU A 10 -0.83 -122.73 -56.28
C GLU A 10 -0.71 -121.80 -55.07
N LYS A 11 0.16 -122.13 -54.11
CA LYS A 11 0.41 -121.31 -52.93
C LYS A 11 1.14 -120.01 -53.26
N ILE A 12 2.11 -120.04 -54.18
CA ILE A 12 2.80 -118.84 -54.68
C ILE A 12 1.79 -117.94 -55.40
N TYR A 13 0.98 -118.51 -56.30
CA TYR A 13 -0.06 -117.75 -57.01
C TYR A 13 -1.05 -117.08 -56.04
N ARG A 14 -1.51 -117.81 -55.01
CA ARG A 14 -2.38 -117.24 -53.97
C ARG A 14 -1.71 -116.12 -53.18
N LEU A 15 -0.44 -116.28 -52.81
CA LEU A 15 0.33 -115.26 -52.09
C LEU A 15 0.57 -114.01 -52.94
N GLU A 16 0.80 -114.16 -54.24
CA GLU A 16 0.93 -113.04 -55.18
C GLU A 16 -0.39 -112.27 -55.29
N LEU A 17 -1.52 -112.97 -55.35
CA LEU A 17 -2.85 -112.35 -55.35
C LEU A 17 -3.14 -111.61 -54.03
N GLU A 18 -2.88 -112.24 -52.89
CA GLU A 18 -3.05 -111.62 -51.57
C GLU A 18 -2.12 -110.40 -51.39
N LYS A 19 -0.89 -110.47 -51.91
CA LYS A 19 0.05 -109.34 -51.92
C LYS A 19 -0.49 -108.18 -52.75
N SER A 20 -0.97 -108.45 -53.98
CA SER A 20 -1.59 -107.41 -54.83
C SER A 20 -2.79 -106.77 -54.13
N GLN A 21 -3.65 -107.58 -53.50
CA GLN A 21 -4.80 -107.09 -52.75
C GLN A 21 -4.39 -106.24 -51.53
N ALA A 22 -3.33 -106.64 -50.81
CA ALA A 22 -2.80 -105.87 -49.69
C ALA A 22 -2.19 -104.54 -50.13
N GLU A 23 -1.49 -104.51 -51.28
CA GLU A 23 -0.94 -103.29 -51.89
C GLU A 23 -2.04 -102.33 -52.32
N ASP A 24 -3.11 -102.83 -52.97
CA ASP A 24 -4.28 -102.03 -53.34
C ASP A 24 -5.00 -101.45 -52.12
N ASN A 25 -5.17 -102.27 -51.07
CA ASN A 25 -5.74 -101.82 -49.79
C ASN A 25 -4.87 -100.75 -49.13
N LEU A 26 -3.55 -100.92 -49.12
CA LEU A 26 -2.62 -99.93 -48.59
C LEU A 26 -2.67 -98.62 -49.38
N CYS A 27 -2.76 -98.70 -50.71
CA CYS A 27 -2.90 -97.53 -51.58
C CYS A 27 -4.21 -96.78 -51.28
N SER A 28 -5.33 -97.50 -51.18
CA SER A 28 -6.65 -96.94 -50.84
C SER A 28 -6.65 -96.28 -49.45
N LEU A 29 -6.07 -96.94 -48.44
CA LEU A 29 -5.92 -96.40 -47.09
C LEU A 29 -5.01 -95.17 -47.05
N SER A 30 -3.91 -95.15 -47.81
CA SER A 30 -3.01 -94.00 -47.93
C SER A 30 -3.74 -92.79 -48.53
N VAL A 31 -4.54 -93.00 -49.59
CA VAL A 31 -5.36 -91.95 -50.19
C VAL A 31 -6.40 -91.43 -49.19
N ALA A 32 -7.10 -92.32 -48.48
CA ALA A 32 -8.07 -91.93 -47.45
C ALA A 32 -7.40 -91.15 -46.32
N ALA A 33 -6.25 -91.61 -45.81
CA ALA A 33 -5.49 -90.93 -44.77
C ALA A 33 -5.02 -89.53 -45.20
N ALA A 34 -4.55 -89.39 -46.45
CA ALA A 34 -4.17 -88.09 -47.02
C ALA A 34 -5.38 -87.15 -47.14
N GLN A 35 -6.56 -87.66 -47.50
CA GLN A 35 -7.78 -86.87 -47.56
C GLN A 35 -8.24 -86.41 -46.16
N TYR A 36 -8.21 -87.28 -45.15
CA TYR A 36 -8.51 -86.90 -43.77
C TYR A 36 -7.55 -85.84 -43.23
N LYS A 37 -6.25 -85.98 -43.51
CA LYS A 37 -5.25 -84.98 -43.13
C LYS A 37 -5.56 -83.60 -43.75
N LYS A 38 -5.87 -83.56 -45.06
CA LYS A 38 -6.25 -82.31 -45.75
C LYS A 38 -7.53 -81.70 -45.16
N ALA A 39 -8.54 -82.52 -44.85
CA ALA A 39 -9.78 -82.05 -44.25
C ALA A 39 -9.54 -81.44 -42.86
N LEU A 40 -8.70 -82.08 -42.04
CA LEU A 40 -8.34 -81.60 -40.71
C LEU A 40 -7.56 -80.28 -40.75
N GLU A 41 -6.57 -80.17 -41.64
CA GLU A 41 -5.79 -78.94 -41.85
C GLU A 41 -6.69 -77.78 -42.31
N HIS A 42 -7.63 -78.06 -43.22
CA HIS A 42 -8.60 -77.08 -43.69
C HIS A 42 -9.58 -76.65 -42.59
N GLU A 43 -10.04 -77.56 -41.74
CA GLU A 43 -10.88 -77.23 -40.58
C GLU A 43 -10.13 -76.36 -39.56
N SER A 44 -8.86 -76.69 -39.29
CA SER A 44 -7.98 -75.89 -38.43
C SER A 44 -7.78 -74.47 -38.99
N TYR A 45 -7.53 -74.34 -40.29
CA TYR A 45 -7.40 -73.05 -40.96
C TYR A 45 -8.69 -72.21 -40.85
N LYS A 46 -9.86 -72.82 -41.10
CA LYS A 46 -11.16 -72.15 -40.93
C LYS A 46 -11.40 -71.68 -39.49
N LYS A 47 -11.08 -72.51 -38.49
CA LYS A 47 -11.18 -72.13 -37.07
C LYS A 47 -10.27 -70.94 -36.74
N ASN A 48 -9.05 -70.91 -37.27
CA ASN A 48 -8.12 -69.82 -37.06
C ASN A 48 -8.61 -68.50 -37.68
N ILE A 49 -9.17 -68.55 -38.90
CA ILE A 49 -9.79 -67.36 -39.54
C ILE A 49 -10.97 -66.87 -38.71
N ALA A 50 -11.91 -67.75 -38.36
CA ALA A 50 -13.08 -67.37 -37.57
C ALA A 50 -12.68 -66.75 -36.22
N HIS A 51 -11.65 -67.28 -35.57
CA HIS A 51 -11.12 -66.71 -34.34
C HIS A 51 -10.49 -65.32 -34.56
N GLN A 52 -9.71 -65.15 -35.63
CA GLN A 52 -9.10 -63.86 -35.96
C GLN A 52 -10.16 -62.79 -36.29
N GLU A 53 -11.18 -63.15 -37.08
CA GLU A 53 -12.32 -62.30 -37.41
C GLU A 53 -13.12 -61.91 -36.17
N LEU A 54 -13.28 -62.80 -35.19
CA LEU A 54 -13.95 -62.48 -33.93
C LEU A 54 -13.09 -61.61 -33.00
N MET A 55 -11.77 -61.82 -33.00
CA MET A 55 -10.85 -61.05 -32.16
C MET A 55 -10.58 -59.64 -32.69
N GLN A 56 -10.71 -59.40 -34.01
CA GLN A 56 -10.42 -58.11 -34.60
C GLN A 56 -11.38 -56.99 -34.14
N PRO A 57 -12.72 -57.14 -34.21
CA PRO A 57 -13.67 -56.18 -33.65
C PRO A 57 -13.46 -55.97 -32.15
N ARG A 58 -13.09 -57.02 -31.41
CA ARG A 58 -12.80 -56.91 -29.98
C ARG A 58 -11.61 -55.98 -29.71
N LYS A 59 -10.57 -56.04 -30.55
CA LYS A 59 -9.42 -55.13 -30.48
C LYS A 59 -9.83 -53.69 -30.83
N ASP A 60 -10.65 -53.51 -31.85
CA ASP A 60 -11.12 -52.19 -32.28
C ASP A 60 -12.03 -51.53 -31.23
N VAL A 61 -12.94 -52.30 -30.63
CA VAL A 61 -13.75 -51.83 -29.49
C VAL A 61 -12.85 -51.47 -28.30
N ARG A 62 -11.78 -52.24 -28.05
CA ARG A 62 -10.84 -51.94 -26.96
C ARG A 62 -10.07 -50.65 -27.21
N THR A 63 -9.62 -50.38 -28.43
CA THR A 63 -8.93 -49.12 -28.76
C THR A 63 -9.89 -47.93 -28.66
N GLN A 64 -11.12 -48.08 -29.14
CA GLN A 64 -12.17 -47.05 -29.02
C GLN A 64 -12.51 -46.75 -27.56
N LEU A 65 -12.64 -47.78 -26.71
CA LEU A 65 -12.88 -47.63 -25.27
C LEU A 65 -11.72 -46.87 -24.59
N ASN A 66 -10.47 -47.23 -24.89
CA ASN A 66 -9.30 -46.55 -24.34
C ASN A 66 -9.24 -45.07 -24.78
N ALA A 67 -9.60 -44.79 -26.03
CA ALA A 67 -9.67 -43.43 -26.56
C ALA A 67 -10.79 -42.62 -25.86
N ALA A 68 -11.96 -43.22 -25.67
CA ALA A 68 -13.08 -42.62 -24.93
C ALA A 68 -12.71 -42.34 -23.48
N GLN A 69 -12.08 -43.30 -22.78
CA GLN A 69 -11.60 -43.14 -21.42
C GLN A 69 -10.58 -41.99 -21.30
N SER A 70 -9.67 -41.89 -22.27
CA SER A 70 -8.70 -40.78 -22.32
C SER A 70 -9.38 -39.43 -22.50
N ARG A 71 -10.41 -39.36 -23.35
CA ARG A 71 -11.22 -38.14 -23.55
C ARG A 71 -11.99 -37.77 -22.27
N CYS A 72 -12.61 -38.72 -21.59
CA CYS A 72 -13.28 -38.50 -20.31
C CYS A 72 -12.31 -37.97 -19.25
N SER A 73 -11.13 -38.58 -19.12
CA SER A 73 -10.11 -38.13 -18.16
C SER A 73 -9.64 -36.69 -18.44
N LEU A 74 -9.55 -36.28 -19.71
CA LEU A 74 -9.23 -34.90 -20.06
C LEU A 74 -10.33 -33.93 -19.66
N LEU A 75 -11.59 -34.27 -19.93
CA LEU A 75 -12.76 -33.47 -19.56
C LEU A 75 -12.88 -33.31 -18.04
N GLU A 76 -12.63 -34.39 -17.28
CA GLU A 76 -12.60 -34.33 -15.82
C GLU A 76 -11.55 -33.34 -15.30
N LYS A 77 -10.35 -33.33 -15.89
CA LYS A 77 -9.30 -32.36 -15.54
C LYS A 77 -9.71 -30.92 -15.88
N GLN A 78 -10.37 -30.71 -17.02
CA GLN A 78 -10.88 -29.40 -17.42
C GLN A 78 -11.98 -28.92 -16.46
N LEU A 79 -12.93 -29.78 -16.10
CA LEU A 79 -13.97 -29.46 -15.13
C LEU A 79 -13.39 -29.17 -13.75
N ALA A 80 -12.40 -29.94 -13.30
CA ALA A 80 -11.70 -29.66 -12.05
C ALA A 80 -11.00 -28.30 -12.05
N TYR A 81 -10.40 -27.91 -13.18
CA TYR A 81 -9.82 -26.58 -13.36
C TYR A 81 -10.88 -25.48 -13.35
N MET A 82 -11.98 -25.65 -14.08
CA MET A 82 -13.09 -24.69 -14.11
C MET A 82 -13.70 -24.50 -12.72
N ARG A 83 -13.92 -25.58 -11.96
CA ARG A 83 -14.40 -25.49 -10.57
C ARG A 83 -13.45 -24.65 -9.71
N LYS A 84 -12.14 -24.85 -9.80
CA LYS A 84 -11.16 -24.05 -9.06
C LYS A 84 -11.19 -22.57 -9.44
N MET A 85 -11.32 -22.25 -10.73
CA MET A 85 -11.44 -20.85 -11.18
C MET A 85 -12.72 -20.22 -10.67
N VAL A 86 -13.85 -20.92 -10.74
CA VAL A 86 -15.14 -20.44 -10.24
C VAL A 86 -15.05 -20.20 -8.73
N SER A 87 -14.48 -21.12 -7.97
CA SER A 87 -14.30 -20.94 -6.52
C SER A 87 -13.38 -19.75 -6.20
N SER A 88 -12.31 -19.50 -6.98
CA SER A 88 -11.47 -18.33 -6.74
C SER A 88 -12.20 -17.03 -7.03
N VAL A 89 -12.97 -16.97 -8.12
CA VAL A 89 -13.77 -15.80 -8.48
C VAL A 89 -14.87 -15.55 -7.46
N GLN A 90 -15.52 -16.60 -6.95
CA GLN A 90 -16.52 -16.48 -5.88
C GLN A 90 -15.91 -15.92 -4.60
N LEU A 91 -14.71 -16.37 -4.22
CA LEU A 91 -13.99 -15.86 -3.05
C LEU A 91 -13.59 -14.40 -3.25
N GLU A 92 -13.07 -14.03 -4.42
CA GLU A 92 -12.77 -12.63 -4.77
C GLU A 92 -14.02 -11.75 -4.71
N LYS A 93 -15.17 -12.21 -5.23
CA LYS A 93 -16.46 -11.52 -5.10
C LYS A 93 -16.85 -11.33 -3.63
N GLN A 94 -16.71 -12.35 -2.80
CA GLN A 94 -17.03 -12.27 -1.38
C GLN A 94 -16.16 -11.23 -0.66
N MET A 95 -14.86 -11.23 -0.92
CA MET A 95 -13.94 -10.23 -0.35
C MET A 95 -14.27 -8.80 -0.79
N VAL A 96 -14.69 -8.59 -2.05
CA VAL A 96 -15.09 -7.27 -2.55
C VAL A 96 -16.39 -6.81 -1.87
N LEU A 97 -17.38 -7.69 -1.72
CA LEU A 97 -18.62 -7.37 -1.00
C LEU A 97 -18.36 -7.02 0.47
N GLU A 98 -17.46 -7.74 1.13
CA GLU A 98 -17.07 -7.45 2.51
C GLU A 98 -16.35 -6.09 2.63
N GLN A 99 -15.44 -5.78 1.68
CA GLN A 99 -14.80 -4.47 1.61
C GLN A 99 -15.81 -3.35 1.37
N GLN A 100 -16.80 -3.56 0.50
CA GLN A 100 -17.87 -2.59 0.26
C GLN A 100 -18.71 -2.35 1.52
N ALA A 101 -19.04 -3.42 2.26
CA ALA A 101 -19.78 -3.30 3.51
C ALA A 101 -18.97 -2.58 4.60
N GLN A 102 -17.66 -2.77 4.63
CA GLN A 102 -16.78 -2.05 5.57
C GLN A 102 -16.69 -0.56 5.21
N LEU A 103 -16.51 -0.22 3.94
CA LEU A 103 -16.51 1.16 3.47
C LEU A 103 -17.83 1.87 3.78
N GLN A 104 -18.97 1.21 3.57
CA GLN A 104 -20.28 1.78 3.91
C GLN A 104 -20.39 2.12 5.40
N LYS A 105 -19.94 1.22 6.28
CA LYS A 105 -19.93 1.48 7.73
C LYS A 105 -19.04 2.65 8.11
N GLU A 106 -17.89 2.79 7.45
CA GLU A 106 -16.98 3.91 7.66
C GLU A 106 -17.58 5.23 7.17
N GLU A 107 -18.23 5.24 6.00
CA GLU A 107 -19.00 6.37 5.49
C GLU A 107 -20.12 6.78 6.44
N ASP A 108 -20.93 5.83 6.93
CA ASP A 108 -22.00 6.09 7.89
C ASP A 108 -21.46 6.68 9.21
N GLN A 109 -20.33 6.15 9.69
CA GLN A 109 -19.67 6.68 10.89
C GLN A 109 -19.13 8.10 10.68
N ASN A 110 -18.54 8.36 9.51
CA ASN A 110 -18.03 9.68 9.15
C ASN A 110 -19.18 10.68 8.98
N TRP A 111 -20.29 10.24 8.38
CA TRP A 111 -21.51 11.02 8.25
C TRP A 111 -22.06 11.43 9.63
N LEU A 112 -22.14 10.48 10.58
CA LEU A 112 -22.59 10.75 11.94
C LEU A 112 -21.67 11.73 12.70
N LYS A 113 -20.34 11.56 12.55
CA LYS A 113 -19.35 12.49 13.11
C LYS A 113 -19.50 13.89 12.51
N LEU A 114 -19.71 13.99 11.20
CA LEU A 114 -19.92 15.26 10.51
C LEU A 114 -21.19 15.96 11.00
N HIS A 115 -22.29 15.21 11.12
CA HIS A 115 -23.57 15.72 11.63
C HIS A 115 -23.40 16.30 13.04
N THR A 116 -22.70 15.57 13.92
CA THR A 116 -22.42 16.03 15.30
C THR A 116 -21.57 17.31 15.32
N LYS A 117 -20.59 17.44 14.42
CA LYS A 117 -19.78 18.66 14.29
C LYS A 117 -20.61 19.84 13.78
N LEU A 118 -21.51 19.58 12.83
CA LEU A 118 -22.41 20.59 12.28
C LEU A 118 -23.34 21.16 13.35
N GLU A 119 -23.95 20.30 14.18
CA GLU A 119 -24.78 20.72 15.31
C GLU A 119 -24.01 21.60 16.31
N LYS A 120 -22.77 21.21 16.67
CA LYS A 120 -21.92 22.02 17.55
C LYS A 120 -21.60 23.39 16.94
N LEU A 121 -21.34 23.43 15.64
CA LEU A 121 -21.05 24.66 14.93
C LEU A 121 -22.28 25.57 14.88
N GLU A 122 -23.47 25.02 14.65
CA GLU A 122 -24.73 25.76 14.69
C GLU A 122 -24.98 26.38 16.07
N VAL A 123 -24.69 25.65 17.15
CA VAL A 123 -24.80 26.19 18.53
C VAL A 123 -23.82 27.34 18.75
N LEU A 124 -22.57 27.20 18.31
CA LEU A 124 -21.57 28.27 18.42
C LEU A 124 -21.96 29.49 17.60
N GLU A 125 -22.46 29.30 16.37
CA GLU A 125 -22.96 30.37 15.52
C GLU A 125 -24.10 31.14 16.21
N LYS A 126 -25.06 30.43 16.82
CA LYS A 126 -26.14 31.05 17.62
C LYS A 126 -25.60 31.87 18.79
N VAL A 127 -24.52 31.41 19.45
CA VAL A 127 -23.89 32.16 20.55
C VAL A 127 -23.18 33.40 20.04
N CYS A 128 -22.43 33.31 18.94
CA CYS A 128 -21.79 34.46 18.31
C CYS A 128 -22.82 35.54 17.96
N HIS A 129 -23.92 35.16 17.31
CA HIS A 129 -25.02 36.08 16.97
C HIS A 129 -25.61 36.77 18.20
N LYS A 130 -25.72 36.08 19.35
CA LYS A 130 -26.21 36.66 20.60
C LYS A 130 -25.21 37.61 21.25
N LEU A 131 -23.91 37.33 21.12
CA LEU A 131 -22.85 38.15 21.73
C LEU A 131 -22.57 39.43 20.95
N THR A 132 -22.73 39.43 19.62
CA THR A 132 -22.43 40.58 18.75
C THR A 132 -23.12 41.88 19.17
N PRO A 133 -24.43 41.91 19.51
CA PRO A 133 -25.08 43.13 19.99
C PRO A 133 -24.49 43.65 21.30
N THR A 134 -24.20 42.76 22.25
CA THR A 134 -23.58 43.12 23.53
C THR A 134 -22.19 43.70 23.33
N GLN A 135 -21.38 43.08 22.45
CA GLN A 135 -20.08 43.62 22.07
C GLN A 135 -20.20 45.02 21.46
N ARG A 136 -21.12 45.23 20.50
CA ARG A 136 -21.35 46.54 19.87
C ARG A 136 -21.74 47.60 20.90
N ILE A 137 -22.63 47.27 21.84
CA ILE A 137 -23.03 48.20 22.93
C ILE A 137 -21.83 48.58 23.80
N ALA A 138 -20.98 47.61 24.14
CA ALA A 138 -19.77 47.88 24.92
C ALA A 138 -18.77 48.75 24.15
N GLU A 139 -18.56 48.49 22.87
CA GLU A 139 -17.71 49.29 21.97
C GLU A 139 -18.21 50.74 21.88
N ASP A 140 -19.52 50.95 21.70
CA ASP A 140 -20.10 52.30 21.64
C ASP A 140 -19.98 53.03 22.98
N LYS A 141 -20.10 52.31 24.11
CA LYS A 141 -19.88 52.88 25.44
C LYS A 141 -18.44 53.30 25.66
N ILE A 142 -17.46 52.51 25.23
CA ILE A 142 -16.03 52.84 25.30
C ILE A 142 -15.75 54.09 24.49
N LYS A 143 -16.18 54.14 23.22
CA LYS A 143 -16.01 55.32 22.35
C LYS A 143 -16.56 56.60 23.00
N HIS A 144 -17.72 56.51 23.64
CA HIS A 144 -18.30 57.65 24.36
C HIS A 144 -17.47 58.09 25.56
N LEU A 145 -16.91 57.14 26.32
CA LEU A 145 -16.04 57.44 27.45
C LEU A 145 -14.70 58.02 27.00
N GLU A 146 -14.11 57.51 25.93
CA GLU A 146 -12.90 58.07 25.30
C GLU A 146 -13.12 59.53 24.88
N ALA A 147 -14.26 59.83 24.23
CA ALA A 147 -14.59 61.19 23.84
C ALA A 147 -14.74 62.14 25.03
N LYS A 148 -15.25 61.66 26.17
CA LYS A 148 -15.31 62.45 27.41
C LYS A 148 -13.92 62.65 28.02
N LEU A 149 -13.10 61.61 28.04
CA LEU A 149 -11.74 61.66 28.57
C LEU A 149 -10.89 62.69 27.82
N CYS A 150 -10.95 62.72 26.48
CA CYS A 150 -10.22 63.72 25.70
C CYS A 150 -10.65 65.17 26.02
N LYS A 151 -11.94 65.41 26.30
CA LYS A 151 -12.43 66.75 26.69
C LYS A 151 -11.89 67.16 28.06
N GLU A 152 -11.97 66.25 29.03
CA GLU A 152 -11.48 66.46 30.39
C GLU A 152 -9.95 66.66 30.42
N GLU A 153 -9.20 65.90 29.61
CA GLU A 153 -7.75 66.09 29.43
C GLU A 153 -7.43 67.47 28.85
N HIS A 154 -8.18 67.92 27.84
CA HIS A 154 -8.04 69.26 27.27
C HIS A 154 -8.31 70.35 28.31
N GLU A 155 -9.35 70.21 29.13
CA GLU A 155 -9.64 71.14 30.22
C GLU A 155 -8.54 71.16 31.28
N ARG A 156 -8.03 69.98 31.70
CA ARG A 156 -6.89 69.90 32.62
C ARG A 156 -5.65 70.58 32.06
N LYS A 157 -5.37 70.41 30.77
CA LYS A 157 -4.28 71.09 30.09
C LYS A 157 -4.44 72.61 30.11
N LEU A 158 -5.66 73.12 29.85
CA LEU A 158 -5.94 74.55 29.92
C LEU A 158 -5.73 75.12 31.34
N ILE A 159 -6.13 74.39 32.38
CA ILE A 159 -5.91 74.78 33.78
C ILE A 159 -4.41 74.74 34.13
N GLN A 160 -3.69 73.71 33.67
CA GLN A 160 -2.25 73.60 33.84
C GLN A 160 -1.52 74.77 33.19
N ASP A 161 -1.88 75.14 31.97
CA ASP A 161 -1.30 76.27 31.23
C ASP A 161 -1.55 77.60 31.96
N LYS A 162 -2.77 77.84 32.47
CA LYS A 162 -3.09 79.03 33.29
C LYS A 162 -2.28 79.05 34.60
N THR A 163 -2.11 77.90 35.24
CA THR A 163 -1.33 77.80 36.49
C THR A 163 0.15 78.09 36.21
N ALA A 164 0.70 77.56 35.12
CA ALA A 164 2.07 77.85 34.68
C ALA A 164 2.27 79.34 34.35
N GLN A 165 1.28 79.98 33.69
CA GLN A 165 1.30 81.42 33.44
C GLN A 165 1.31 82.22 34.75
N LEU A 166 0.45 81.88 35.71
CA LEU A 166 0.41 82.53 37.02
C LEU A 166 1.71 82.33 37.81
N GLN A 167 2.26 81.10 37.84
CA GLN A 167 3.55 80.83 38.48
C GLN A 167 4.68 81.65 37.85
N THR A 168 4.72 81.73 36.52
CA THR A 168 5.68 82.58 35.80
C THR A 168 5.47 84.06 36.14
N GLY A 169 4.22 84.54 36.22
CA GLY A 169 3.90 85.91 36.64
C GLY A 169 4.33 86.21 38.08
N PHE A 170 4.10 85.28 39.02
CA PHE A 170 4.59 85.41 40.39
C PHE A 170 6.12 85.38 40.48
N GLU A 171 6.80 84.58 39.66
CA GLU A 171 8.25 84.54 39.57
C GLU A 171 8.81 85.89 39.10
N ILE A 172 8.24 86.45 38.03
CA ILE A 172 8.60 87.78 37.52
C ILE A 172 8.36 88.84 38.60
N ASN A 173 7.21 88.82 39.26
CA ASN A 173 6.89 89.75 40.35
C ASN A 173 7.85 89.58 41.55
N ARG A 174 8.24 88.35 41.89
CA ARG A 174 9.23 88.05 42.94
C ARG A 174 10.59 88.65 42.59
N ILE A 175 11.05 88.45 41.36
CA ILE A 175 12.31 89.03 40.86
C ILE A 175 12.23 90.57 40.92
N LEU A 176 11.14 91.16 40.45
CA LEU A 176 10.94 92.62 40.45
C LEU A 176 10.94 93.21 41.86
N MET A 177 10.22 92.60 42.82
CA MET A 177 10.18 93.06 44.21
C MET A 177 11.52 92.86 44.94
N SER A 178 12.27 91.81 44.60
CA SER A 178 13.65 91.64 45.08
C SER A 178 14.62 92.69 44.52
N SER A 179 14.21 93.48 43.52
CA SER A 179 15.01 94.57 42.94
C SER A 179 14.81 95.93 43.64
N VAL A 180 13.87 96.06 44.58
CA VAL A 180 13.42 97.36 45.16
C VAL A 180 13.68 97.48 46.68
N THR A 181 14.35 96.52 47.33
CA THR A 181 14.71 96.65 48.77
C THR A 181 16.22 96.71 48.98
N PRO A 182 16.79 97.78 49.59
CA PRO A 182 18.17 97.79 50.06
C PRO A 182 18.24 97.48 51.57
N GLN A 183 19.01 96.47 51.98
CA GLN A 183 19.96 96.60 53.10
C GLN A 183 20.83 95.34 53.35
N ASN A 184 22.14 95.54 53.14
CA ASN A 184 23.30 95.25 53.99
C ASN A 184 23.36 94.02 54.92
N GLU A 185 24.54 93.36 54.87
CA GLU A 185 25.12 92.48 55.91
C GLU A 185 25.07 93.10 57.32
N PRO A 186 25.26 92.27 58.38
CA PRO A 186 26.52 92.42 59.10
C PRO A 186 27.21 91.11 59.55
N LYS A 187 28.52 91.27 59.72
CA LYS A 187 29.54 90.34 60.21
C LYS A 187 29.76 90.44 61.75
N LYS A 188 30.18 89.30 62.34
CA LYS A 188 31.18 89.07 63.43
C LYS A 188 30.81 88.83 64.92
N GLU A 189 31.28 87.64 65.37
CA GLU A 189 32.10 87.27 66.56
C GLU A 189 31.58 87.15 68.02
N ASN A 190 31.80 85.94 68.56
CA ASN A 190 32.37 85.50 69.87
C ASN A 190 31.72 85.98 71.20
N GLY A 191 31.45 85.20 72.25
CA GLY A 191 31.63 83.78 72.59
C GLY A 191 31.69 83.58 74.13
N LYS A 192 31.13 82.49 74.69
CA LYS A 192 31.73 81.60 75.76
C LYS A 192 30.74 80.62 76.42
N LYS A 193 30.93 79.33 76.09
CA LYS A 193 31.02 78.09 76.91
C LYS A 193 29.96 77.74 77.99
N LYS A 194 29.35 76.55 77.81
CA LYS A 194 29.46 75.41 78.76
C LYS A 194 29.36 74.06 78.02
N LYS A 195 30.20 73.10 78.44
CA LYS A 195 30.50 71.76 77.85
C LYS A 195 29.29 70.80 78.02
N THR A 196 29.09 69.74 77.23
CA THR A 196 29.90 68.50 77.16
C THR A 196 29.56 67.56 75.98
N LYS A 197 30.62 67.01 75.34
CA LYS A 197 30.89 65.63 74.82
C LYS A 197 29.74 64.86 74.12
N LYS A 198 29.89 64.20 72.96
CA LYS A 198 31.03 63.40 72.45
C LYS A 198 30.79 63.00 70.96
N ARG A 199 31.82 63.23 70.11
CA ARG A 199 32.37 62.36 69.03
C ARG A 199 31.51 61.93 67.80
N ASN A 200 31.89 62.51 66.64
CA ASN A 200 31.70 62.10 65.22
C ASN A 200 32.59 60.86 64.84
N PRO A 201 32.49 60.19 63.65
CA PRO A 201 32.21 60.79 62.33
C PRO A 201 31.46 59.98 61.23
N ALA A 202 31.00 60.74 60.22
CA ALA A 202 30.94 60.48 58.76
C ALA A 202 30.40 59.13 58.23
N MET A 203 29.28 59.15 57.48
CA MET A 203 29.25 58.96 56.01
C MET A 203 27.80 59.01 55.47
N ARG A 204 27.69 59.47 54.22
CA ARG A 204 26.60 59.35 53.24
C ARG A 204 25.42 58.40 53.55
N LYS A 205 24.19 58.85 53.29
CA LYS A 205 23.31 58.41 52.18
C LYS A 205 21.87 58.86 52.41
N THR A 206 21.30 59.46 51.37
CA THR A 206 19.89 59.77 51.16
C THR A 206 19.06 58.49 51.32
N HIS A 207 18.22 58.40 52.35
CA HIS A 207 17.27 57.30 52.52
C HIS A 207 15.90 57.72 52.01
N LEU A 208 15.54 57.14 50.86
CA LEU A 208 14.18 57.02 50.35
C LEU A 208 13.32 56.26 51.37
N SER A 209 12.20 56.85 51.77
CA SER A 209 11.11 56.14 52.47
C SER A 209 10.03 55.77 51.45
N GLN A 210 10.18 54.57 50.93
CA GLN A 210 9.15 53.60 50.57
C GLN A 210 7.70 54.01 50.86
N LEU A 211 6.96 54.34 49.79
CA LEU A 211 5.51 54.16 49.72
C LEU A 211 5.20 53.17 48.58
N HIS A 212 4.57 52.07 48.96
CA HIS A 212 4.16 50.98 48.08
C HIS A 212 3.14 51.45 47.02
N ILE A 213 3.44 51.19 45.74
CA ILE A 213 2.42 51.13 44.68
C ILE A 213 2.65 49.81 43.93
N LYS A 214 1.66 48.91 44.01
CA LYS A 214 1.59 47.71 43.17
C LYS A 214 1.26 48.17 41.75
N ALA A 215 2.24 48.10 40.84
CA ALA A 215 2.03 48.25 39.41
C ALA A 215 1.44 46.95 38.85
N GLY A 216 0.10 46.92 38.74
CA GLY A 216 -0.60 45.99 37.87
C GLY A 216 -0.51 46.50 36.43
N GLU A 217 0.05 45.66 35.58
CA GLU A 217 0.33 45.87 34.16
C GLU A 217 -0.97 46.11 33.36
N LEU A 218 -1.09 47.28 32.72
CA LEU A 218 -2.11 47.57 31.70
C LEU A 218 -1.45 47.38 30.32
N PRO A 219 -2.09 46.69 29.37
CA PRO A 219 -1.50 46.43 28.06
C PRO A 219 -1.63 47.68 27.17
N PHE A 220 -0.52 48.37 26.95
CA PHE A 220 -0.39 49.32 25.86
C PHE A 220 0.11 48.58 24.61
N VAL A 221 -0.78 48.39 23.64
CA VAL A 221 -0.41 47.92 22.30
C VAL A 221 0.02 49.14 21.47
N ALA A 222 1.32 49.38 21.40
CA ALA A 222 1.92 50.19 20.34
C ALA A 222 2.17 49.31 19.12
N GLY A 223 1.47 49.60 18.03
CA GLY A 223 1.71 48.98 16.73
C GLY A 223 3.13 49.26 16.23
N LYS A 224 3.80 48.20 15.79
CA LYS A 224 4.91 48.29 14.84
C LYS A 224 4.81 47.17 13.82
N SER A 225 4.34 47.54 12.63
CA SER A 225 4.56 46.83 11.40
C SER A 225 6.05 46.90 11.06
N VAL A 226 6.70 45.76 10.81
CA VAL A 226 7.82 45.67 9.86
C VAL A 226 7.90 44.25 9.32
N SER A 227 7.55 44.15 8.04
CA SER A 227 7.91 43.06 7.13
C SER A 227 9.43 42.90 7.07
N SER A 228 9.92 41.65 7.00
CA SER A 228 11.25 41.36 6.46
C SER A 228 11.24 40.02 5.73
N SER A 229 11.26 40.12 4.40
CA SER A 229 11.45 39.05 3.44
C SER A 229 12.87 38.48 3.48
N HIS A 230 12.98 37.17 3.20
CA HIS A 230 14.05 36.44 2.50
C HIS A 230 15.43 37.12 2.31
N SER A 231 16.52 36.47 2.74
CA SER A 231 17.49 35.79 1.84
C SER A 231 18.85 35.46 2.50
N VAL A 232 19.24 34.18 2.43
CA VAL A 232 20.56 33.62 2.05
C VAL A 232 21.83 34.10 2.78
N SER A 233 22.45 33.21 3.57
CA SER A 233 23.80 32.67 3.29
C SER A 233 24.26 31.59 4.29
N ALA A 234 24.88 30.54 3.74
CA ALA A 234 25.86 29.63 4.33
C ALA A 234 25.44 28.65 5.45
N ASN A 235 25.01 27.43 5.04
CA ASN A 235 25.75 26.23 5.42
C ASN A 235 25.57 25.11 4.37
N VAL A 236 26.43 25.12 3.35
CA VAL A 236 26.58 24.03 2.38
C VAL A 236 27.71 23.15 2.90
N GLN A 237 27.38 21.95 3.40
CA GLN A 237 28.26 20.76 3.36
C GLN A 237 27.56 19.52 3.93
N ARG A 238 26.66 18.95 3.12
CA ARG A 238 26.42 17.50 2.94
C ARG A 238 25.07 17.29 2.26
N CYS A 239 25.09 17.18 0.94
CA CYS A 239 24.14 16.42 0.10
C CYS A 239 24.44 16.70 -1.37
N SER A 240 25.55 16.16 -1.88
CA SER A 240 25.79 16.04 -3.32
C SER A 240 26.60 14.77 -3.61
N ALA A 241 25.96 13.63 -3.42
CA ALA A 241 26.29 12.39 -4.10
C ALA A 241 25.13 11.41 -3.88
N LEU A 242 24.23 11.31 -4.85
CA LEU A 242 23.67 10.05 -5.39
C LEU A 242 22.32 10.32 -6.09
N SER A 243 22.37 11.04 -7.20
CA SER A 243 21.27 11.13 -8.16
C SER A 243 21.80 10.83 -9.56
N LYS A 244 22.29 9.60 -9.74
CA LYS A 244 22.45 8.95 -11.05
C LYS A 244 22.21 7.44 -10.91
N ALA A 245 20.98 7.01 -11.20
CA ALA A 245 20.64 5.65 -11.63
C ALA A 245 19.35 5.77 -12.47
N VAL A 246 19.49 6.10 -13.76
CA VAL A 246 19.38 5.15 -14.88
C VAL A 246 18.01 4.49 -14.92
N SER A 247 17.15 5.11 -15.73
CA SER A 247 16.16 4.44 -16.58
C SER A 247 16.74 3.15 -17.16
N SER A 248 16.21 2.00 -16.74
CA SER A 248 15.91 0.84 -17.61
C SER A 248 15.20 -0.25 -16.80
N CYS A 249 13.99 -0.59 -17.23
CA CYS A 249 13.23 -1.75 -16.78
C CYS A 249 14.06 -3.03 -17.00
N SER A 250 14.39 -3.75 -15.94
CA SER A 250 14.83 -5.15 -16.01
C SER A 250 14.53 -5.88 -14.70
N THR A 251 13.72 -6.93 -14.82
CA THR A 251 13.19 -7.77 -13.74
C THR A 251 14.31 -8.54 -13.03
N SER A 252 14.71 -8.14 -11.82
CA SER A 252 15.60 -8.95 -10.95
C SER A 252 15.55 -8.50 -9.47
N PRO A 253 16.08 -9.29 -8.50
CA PRO A 253 15.82 -9.18 -7.05
C PRO A 253 16.41 -7.95 -6.34
N ALA A 254 17.08 -7.05 -7.06
CA ALA A 254 17.64 -5.81 -6.52
C ALA A 254 16.56 -4.83 -6.02
N ALA A 255 15.41 -4.76 -6.69
CA ALA A 255 14.31 -3.86 -6.32
C ALA A 255 13.72 -4.16 -4.93
N THR A 256 13.73 -5.43 -4.51
CA THR A 256 13.28 -5.82 -3.15
C THR A 256 14.26 -5.43 -2.05
N ARG A 257 15.56 -5.33 -2.36
CA ARG A 257 16.60 -4.92 -1.41
C ARG A 257 16.51 -3.41 -1.16
N SER A 258 16.43 -2.63 -2.25
CA SER A 258 16.23 -1.17 -2.20
C SER A 258 14.98 -0.73 -1.43
N LEU A 259 13.86 -1.47 -1.52
CA LEU A 259 12.65 -1.17 -0.75
C LEU A 259 12.83 -1.43 0.76
N SER A 260 13.60 -2.47 1.11
CA SER A 260 13.87 -2.83 2.51
C SER A 260 14.83 -1.83 3.14
N ASP A 261 15.82 -1.37 2.38
CA ASP A 261 16.77 -0.33 2.81
C ASP A 261 16.05 1.01 3.05
N LEU A 262 15.09 1.38 2.19
CA LEU A 262 14.24 2.56 2.37
C LEU A 262 13.33 2.45 3.60
N LEU A 263 12.75 1.27 3.84
CA LEU A 263 11.95 1.04 5.04
C LEU A 263 12.79 1.21 6.31
N LEU A 264 14.02 0.68 6.31
CA LEU A 264 14.94 0.81 7.43
C LEU A 264 15.29 2.28 7.69
N ALA A 265 15.64 3.05 6.65
CA ALA A 265 15.95 4.46 6.79
C ALA A 265 14.80 5.27 7.41
N ILE A 266 13.55 5.02 6.99
CA ILE A 266 12.38 5.71 7.57
C ILE A 266 12.11 5.26 9.01
N GLN A 267 12.39 3.99 9.35
CA GLN A 267 12.28 3.51 10.73
C GLN A 267 13.33 4.16 11.63
N ASP A 268 14.56 4.37 11.14
CA ASP A 268 15.62 5.05 11.88
C ASP A 268 15.28 6.53 12.10
N GLU A 269 14.76 7.21 11.07
CA GLU A 269 14.24 8.59 11.19
C GLU A 269 13.11 8.70 12.20
N LEU A 270 12.17 7.73 12.23
CA LEU A 270 11.12 7.66 13.25
C LEU A 270 11.70 7.46 14.65
N GLY A 271 12.73 6.63 14.77
CA GLY A 271 13.48 6.45 16.03
C GLY A 271 14.12 7.75 16.50
N GLN A 272 14.76 8.49 15.59
CA GLN A 272 15.36 9.79 15.88
C GLN A 272 14.31 10.82 16.34
N MET A 273 13.18 10.93 15.64
CA MET A 273 12.08 11.81 16.07
C MET A 273 11.46 11.38 17.41
N SER A 274 11.42 10.08 17.71
CA SER A 274 10.92 9.60 19.01
C SER A 274 11.84 10.01 20.17
N PHE A 275 13.15 10.07 19.91
CA PHE A 275 14.11 10.58 20.87
C PHE A 275 13.96 12.10 21.05
N GLU A 276 13.82 12.86 19.96
CA GLU A 276 13.52 14.30 20.00
C GLU A 276 12.21 14.60 20.77
N TYR A 277 11.19 13.76 20.61
CA TYR A 277 9.92 13.86 21.33
C TYR A 277 10.10 13.72 22.85
N GLN A 278 10.90 12.75 23.28
CA GLN A 278 11.21 12.56 24.70
C GLN A 278 12.04 13.72 25.26
N GLU A 279 12.97 14.26 24.48
CA GLU A 279 13.81 15.39 24.88
C GLU A 279 12.98 16.69 25.00
N LEU A 280 12.11 16.97 24.02
CA LEU A 280 11.19 18.12 24.06
C LEU A 280 10.24 18.04 25.26
N LEU A 281 9.69 16.86 25.57
CA LEU A 281 8.85 16.66 26.76
C LEU A 281 9.61 16.99 28.06
N LYS A 282 10.87 16.58 28.14
CA LYS A 282 11.71 16.86 29.31
C LYS A 282 11.98 18.36 29.43
N GLN A 283 12.28 19.05 28.32
CA GLN A 283 12.50 20.50 28.31
C GLN A 283 11.24 21.28 28.71
N ILE A 284 10.06 20.87 28.26
CA ILE A 284 8.78 21.45 28.69
C ILE A 284 8.61 21.31 30.21
N GLN A 285 8.97 20.16 30.77
CA GLN A 285 8.83 19.90 32.22
C GLN A 285 9.84 20.67 33.08
N GLU A 286 11.03 20.97 32.55
CA GLU A 286 12.10 21.68 33.25
C GLU A 286 12.01 23.22 33.13
N THR A 287 11.25 23.74 32.16
CA THR A 287 11.17 25.17 31.88
C THR A 287 10.14 25.87 32.78
N GLN A 288 10.55 26.91 33.50
CA GLN A 288 9.63 27.75 34.32
C GLN A 288 9.02 28.93 33.56
N ASP A 289 9.57 29.29 32.39
CA ASP A 289 9.09 30.40 31.57
C ASP A 289 7.87 30.00 30.74
N SER A 290 6.71 30.62 31.01
CA SER A 290 5.44 30.31 30.32
C SER A 290 5.54 30.45 28.80
N ARG A 291 6.25 31.47 28.30
CA ARG A 291 6.35 31.75 26.86
C ARG A 291 7.22 30.72 26.14
N ASN A 292 8.32 30.30 26.76
CA ASN A 292 9.18 29.25 26.19
C ASN A 292 8.49 27.88 26.25
N CYS A 293 7.63 27.66 27.25
CA CYS A 293 6.82 26.45 27.37
C CYS A 293 5.84 26.32 26.18
N GLU A 294 5.12 27.39 25.84
CA GLU A 294 4.20 27.42 24.69
C GLU A 294 4.92 27.17 23.36
N ASP A 295 6.12 27.73 23.17
CA ASP A 295 6.92 27.52 21.96
C ASP A 295 7.40 26.05 21.82
N LEU A 296 7.85 25.44 22.92
CA LEU A 296 8.25 24.02 22.95
C LEU A 296 7.06 23.08 22.73
N GLU A 297 5.88 23.41 23.29
CA GLU A 297 4.64 22.67 23.04
C GLU A 297 4.24 22.71 21.56
N GLN A 298 4.38 23.86 20.89
CA GLN A 298 4.14 23.98 19.45
C GLN A 298 5.15 23.16 18.63
N GLU A 299 6.43 23.13 19.02
CA GLU A 299 7.45 22.32 18.37
C GLU A 299 7.16 20.82 18.53
N LEU A 300 6.74 20.39 19.73
CA LEU A 300 6.30 19.03 20.01
C LEU A 300 5.10 18.62 19.15
N ASP A 301 4.12 19.52 19.00
CA ASP A 301 2.92 19.27 18.18
C ASP A 301 3.27 19.17 16.68
N CYS A 302 4.25 19.96 16.21
CA CYS A 302 4.80 19.84 14.86
C CYS A 302 5.59 18.55 14.66
N LEU A 303 6.34 18.11 15.67
CA LEU A 303 7.09 16.85 15.65
C LEU A 303 6.14 15.65 15.60
N LEU A 304 5.07 15.65 16.38
CA LEU A 304 4.04 14.61 16.37
C LEU A 304 3.39 14.45 14.98
N LYS A 305 3.02 15.56 14.33
CA LYS A 305 2.49 15.54 12.95
C LYS A 305 3.51 14.91 11.98
N ARG A 306 4.80 15.19 12.16
CA ARG A 306 5.88 14.63 11.34
C ARG A 306 6.07 13.13 11.59
N MET A 307 6.01 12.69 12.85
CA MET A 307 6.05 11.28 13.24
C MET A 307 4.86 10.51 12.67
N GLU A 308 3.66 11.09 12.70
CA GLU A 308 2.45 10.48 12.13
C GLU A 308 2.60 10.26 10.62
N ILE A 309 3.05 11.28 9.88
CA ILE A 309 3.32 11.17 8.44
C ILE A 309 4.34 10.05 8.14
N LYS A 310 5.38 9.92 8.97
CA LYS A 310 6.41 8.87 8.81
C LYS A 310 5.86 7.49 9.15
N GLY A 311 4.99 7.39 10.16
CA GLY A 311 4.22 6.19 10.47
C GLY A 311 3.37 5.73 9.27
N GLU A 312 2.68 6.66 8.61
CA GLU A 312 1.94 6.35 7.39
C GLU A 312 2.83 5.87 6.25
N GLN A 313 4.01 6.49 6.07
CA GLN A 313 4.98 6.07 5.05
C GLN A 313 5.43 4.62 5.29
N ILE A 314 5.78 4.27 6.54
CA ILE A 314 6.12 2.91 6.95
C ILE A 314 4.96 1.95 6.65
N PHE A 315 3.73 2.34 6.98
CA PHE A 315 2.55 1.52 6.71
C PHE A 315 2.37 1.24 5.21
N LYS A 316 2.44 2.29 4.37
CA LYS A 316 2.34 2.19 2.91
C LYS A 316 3.44 1.29 2.33
N LEU A 317 4.68 1.45 2.81
CA LEU A 317 5.84 0.63 2.40
C LEU A 317 5.68 -0.84 2.79
N LYS A 318 5.29 -1.14 4.04
CA LYS A 318 5.05 -2.51 4.51
C LYS A 318 3.92 -3.18 3.74
N LYS A 319 2.83 -2.46 3.44
CA LYS A 319 1.73 -2.95 2.61
C LYS A 319 2.22 -3.32 1.20
N HIS A 320 3.04 -2.48 0.59
CA HIS A 320 3.64 -2.76 -0.71
C HIS A 320 4.58 -3.99 -0.66
N GLN A 321 5.44 -4.07 0.36
CA GLN A 321 6.35 -5.20 0.56
C GLN A 321 5.57 -6.53 0.70
N ALA A 322 4.48 -6.54 1.46
CA ALA A 322 3.60 -7.71 1.60
C ALA A 322 2.93 -8.09 0.27
N ALA A 323 2.46 -7.10 -0.51
CA ALA A 323 1.89 -7.34 -1.83
C ALA A 323 2.91 -7.96 -2.79
N VAL A 324 4.13 -7.41 -2.85
CA VAL A 324 5.24 -7.94 -3.67
C VAL A 324 5.59 -9.37 -3.27
N GLN A 325 5.70 -9.66 -1.97
CA GLN A 325 5.96 -11.02 -1.50
C GLN A 325 4.82 -11.99 -1.88
N ARG A 326 3.56 -11.56 -1.78
CA ARG A 326 2.39 -12.36 -2.19
C ARG A 326 2.43 -12.69 -3.68
N LEU A 327 2.77 -11.71 -4.53
CA LEU A 327 2.97 -11.90 -5.98
C LEU A 327 4.13 -12.87 -6.25
N LYS A 328 5.27 -12.71 -5.57
CA LYS A 328 6.43 -13.61 -5.69
C LYS A 328 6.06 -15.05 -5.36
N ARG A 329 5.29 -15.28 -4.29
CA ARG A 329 4.77 -16.61 -3.91
C ARG A 329 3.82 -17.18 -4.97
N LYS A 330 2.91 -16.37 -5.53
CA LYS A 330 2.01 -16.80 -6.62
C LYS A 330 2.79 -17.22 -7.87
N ILE A 331 3.79 -16.44 -8.26
CA ILE A 331 4.67 -16.75 -9.40
C ILE A 331 5.49 -18.03 -9.14
N GLN A 332 5.98 -18.23 -7.92
CA GLN A 332 6.73 -19.43 -7.54
C GLN A 332 5.87 -20.69 -7.56
N LYS A 333 4.62 -20.61 -7.08
CA LYS A 333 3.63 -21.71 -7.18
C LYS A 333 3.31 -22.05 -8.64
N LEU A 334 3.20 -21.06 -9.51
CA LEU A 334 2.98 -21.28 -10.94
C LEU A 334 4.20 -21.95 -11.60
N LYS A 335 5.43 -21.58 -11.21
CA LYS A 335 6.67 -22.21 -11.71
C LYS A 335 6.85 -23.66 -11.20
N GLN A 336 6.42 -23.97 -9.98
CA GLN A 336 6.45 -25.34 -9.44
C GLN A 336 5.37 -26.23 -10.08
N GLY A 337 4.23 -25.67 -10.49
CA GLY A 337 3.20 -26.38 -11.26
C GLY A 337 3.67 -26.85 -12.64
N THR A 338 4.70 -26.21 -13.22
CA THR A 338 5.30 -26.63 -14.50
C THR A 338 6.45 -27.63 -14.34
N ALA A 339 7.11 -27.67 -13.18
CA ALA A 339 8.24 -28.57 -12.92
C ALA A 339 7.79 -29.98 -12.47
N HIS A 340 6.65 -30.10 -11.79
CA HIS A 340 6.18 -31.38 -11.22
C HIS A 340 5.61 -32.38 -12.25
N VAL A 341 5.55 -32.02 -13.54
CA VAL A 341 5.07 -32.91 -14.63
C VAL A 341 6.22 -33.68 -15.31
N LYS A 342 7.48 -33.35 -15.03
CA LYS A 342 8.66 -34.02 -15.63
C LYS A 342 9.53 -34.69 -14.57
N LEU A 343 9.04 -35.70 -13.86
CA LEU A 343 9.91 -36.77 -13.33
C LEU A 343 9.06 -37.96 -12.84
N LYS A 344 8.62 -38.82 -13.76
CA LYS A 344 8.35 -40.24 -13.48
C LYS A 344 8.19 -40.99 -14.80
N ARG A 345 9.30 -41.51 -15.32
CA ARG A 345 9.33 -42.72 -16.14
C ARG A 345 10.74 -43.28 -16.10
N GLY A 346 11.00 -44.10 -15.08
CA GLY A 346 12.12 -45.04 -15.08
C GLY A 346 11.64 -46.35 -15.72
N ASP A 347 12.43 -46.80 -16.69
CA ASP A 347 12.60 -48.12 -17.27
C ASP A 347 11.37 -48.97 -17.64
N GLN A 348 11.27 -49.30 -18.94
CA GLN A 348 11.48 -50.66 -19.43
C GLN A 348 11.82 -50.69 -20.94
N LYS A 349 12.53 -51.76 -21.30
CA LYS A 349 13.36 -52.03 -22.47
C LYS A 349 12.60 -52.18 -23.81
N GLU A 350 13.28 -51.71 -24.86
CA GLU A 350 13.61 -52.38 -26.13
C GLU A 350 12.49 -52.97 -27.03
N ALA A 351 12.29 -52.34 -28.20
CA ALA A 351 12.23 -53.03 -29.50
C ALA A 351 12.33 -52.02 -30.67
N LYS A 352 13.01 -52.45 -31.73
CA LYS A 352 13.51 -51.65 -32.87
C LYS A 352 12.45 -51.34 -33.95
N LYS A 353 12.77 -50.27 -34.71
CA LYS A 353 12.58 -50.06 -36.16
C LYS A 353 11.20 -49.56 -36.65
N ILE A 354 11.13 -48.33 -37.16
CA ILE A 354 11.11 -47.95 -38.59
C ILE A 354 10.83 -46.43 -38.71
N THR A 355 11.64 -45.79 -39.54
CA THR A 355 11.63 -44.41 -40.02
C THR A 355 10.33 -44.07 -40.78
N VAL A 356 9.63 -42.98 -40.43
CA VAL A 356 8.94 -42.08 -41.39
C VAL A 356 8.91 -40.66 -40.82
N THR A 357 9.40 -39.74 -41.64
CA THR A 357 9.43 -38.28 -41.48
C THR A 357 8.03 -37.65 -41.63
N VAL A 358 7.55 -36.92 -40.62
CA VAL A 358 6.66 -35.76 -40.82
C VAL A 358 7.11 -34.64 -39.89
N ARG A 359 7.68 -33.60 -40.49
CA ARG A 359 8.16 -32.40 -39.83
C ARG A 359 6.98 -31.45 -39.66
N GLU A 360 6.16 -31.64 -38.63
CA GLU A 360 5.19 -30.63 -38.22
C GLU A 360 5.88 -29.61 -37.30
N SER A 361 6.28 -28.50 -37.90
CA SER A 361 6.71 -27.29 -37.20
C SER A 361 5.55 -26.69 -36.42
N MET A 362 5.37 -27.12 -35.16
CA MET A 362 4.56 -26.39 -34.20
C MET A 362 5.35 -25.17 -33.74
N SER A 363 5.06 -24.05 -34.37
CA SER A 363 5.54 -22.73 -34.01
C SER A 363 5.18 -22.43 -32.55
N LYS A 364 6.22 -22.22 -31.72
CA LYS A 364 6.10 -21.65 -30.37
C LYS A 364 5.39 -20.30 -30.49
N SER A 365 4.14 -20.22 -30.04
CA SER A 365 3.42 -18.95 -29.98
C SER A 365 4.05 -18.04 -28.93
N CYS A 366 4.62 -16.92 -29.37
CA CYS A 366 5.20 -15.89 -28.51
C CYS A 366 4.12 -15.14 -27.69
N PRO A 367 4.47 -14.54 -26.53
CA PRO A 367 3.51 -13.94 -25.58
C PRO A 367 2.75 -12.69 -26.07
N GLY A 368 2.94 -12.23 -27.32
CA GLY A 368 2.36 -10.99 -27.84
C GLY A 368 1.01 -11.15 -28.57
N GLN A 369 0.59 -12.36 -28.91
CA GLN A 369 -0.56 -12.58 -29.79
C GLN A 369 -1.92 -12.26 -29.10
N LYS A 370 -2.00 -12.45 -27.78
CA LYS A 370 -3.22 -12.16 -26.99
C LYS A 370 -3.52 -10.66 -26.85
N SER A 371 -2.49 -9.82 -26.89
CA SER A 371 -2.64 -8.35 -26.82
C SER A 371 -3.22 -7.78 -28.12
N ARG A 372 -2.89 -8.38 -29.27
CA ARG A 372 -3.47 -7.97 -30.56
C ARG A 372 -4.93 -8.37 -30.70
N SER A 373 -5.33 -9.56 -30.24
CA SER A 373 -6.73 -9.97 -30.28
C SER A 373 -7.60 -9.16 -29.31
N SER A 374 -7.09 -8.79 -28.13
CA SER A 374 -7.83 -7.89 -27.22
C SER A 374 -7.98 -6.48 -27.77
N LEU A 375 -6.95 -5.94 -28.43
CA LEU A 375 -7.03 -4.64 -29.10
C LEU A 375 -8.00 -4.67 -30.28
N GLN A 376 -8.03 -5.75 -31.05
CA GLN A 376 -8.99 -5.92 -32.15
C GLN A 376 -10.43 -5.98 -31.64
N LEU A 377 -10.67 -6.68 -30.52
CA LEU A 377 -11.98 -6.72 -29.88
C LEU A 377 -12.40 -5.33 -29.39
N LEU A 378 -11.49 -4.57 -28.77
CA LEU A 378 -11.76 -3.21 -28.29
C LEU A 378 -12.14 -2.28 -29.45
N LYS A 379 -11.41 -2.36 -30.57
CA LYS A 379 -11.72 -1.60 -31.80
C LYS A 379 -13.08 -1.98 -32.39
N ASN A 380 -13.44 -3.27 -32.36
CA ASN A 380 -14.74 -3.73 -32.83
C ASN A 380 -15.89 -3.22 -31.93
N VAL A 381 -15.71 -3.22 -30.61
CA VAL A 381 -16.69 -2.67 -29.66
C VAL A 381 -16.85 -1.17 -29.82
N GLN A 382 -15.75 -0.44 -29.99
CA GLN A 382 -15.79 1.01 -30.22
C GLN A 382 -16.48 1.35 -31.56
N LYS A 383 -16.29 0.52 -32.58
CA LYS A 383 -16.98 0.63 -33.87
C LYS A 383 -18.48 0.34 -33.74
N LEU A 384 -18.86 -0.66 -32.94
CA LEU A 384 -20.26 -0.97 -32.66
C LEU A 384 -20.95 0.20 -31.92
N GLN A 385 -20.25 0.81 -30.96
CA GLN A 385 -20.72 1.96 -30.20
C GLN A 385 -20.92 3.21 -31.08
N SER A 386 -20.09 3.40 -32.11
CA SER A 386 -20.25 4.54 -33.02
C SER A 386 -21.25 4.29 -34.15
N THR A 387 -21.60 3.03 -34.43
CA THR A 387 -22.64 2.67 -35.42
C THR A 387 -24.03 2.55 -34.82
N LEU A 388 -24.18 2.33 -33.51
CA LEU A 388 -25.49 2.30 -32.86
C LEU A 388 -26.06 3.72 -32.74
N LYS A 389 -27.21 3.98 -33.38
CA LYS A 389 -27.97 5.22 -33.16
C LYS A 389 -28.99 5.00 -32.04
N LYS A 390 -29.43 6.09 -31.39
CA LYS A 390 -30.42 6.03 -30.28
C LYS A 390 -31.72 5.32 -30.68
N ASP A 391 -32.05 5.33 -31.96
CA ASP A 391 -33.29 4.75 -32.50
C ASP A 391 -33.19 3.23 -32.73
N ASP A 392 -31.99 2.63 -32.65
CA ASP A 392 -31.78 1.17 -32.78
C ASP A 392 -32.08 0.41 -31.47
N ILE A 393 -32.45 1.13 -30.40
CA ILE A 393 -32.80 0.60 -29.08
C ILE A 393 -34.31 0.77 -28.85
N MET A 394 -35.11 0.36 -29.83
CA MET A 394 -36.55 0.21 -29.66
C MET A 394 -36.86 -1.29 -29.70
N TRP A 395 -37.32 -1.82 -28.57
CA TRP A 395 -37.99 -3.11 -28.52
C TRP A 395 -39.49 -2.82 -28.61
N GLU A 396 -40.12 -3.17 -29.73
CA GLU A 396 -41.57 -3.45 -29.77
C GLU A 396 -41.86 -4.82 -29.18
#